data_AF-A0A3T0Y3J4-F1
#
_entry.id   AF-A0A3T0Y3J4-F1
#
_cell.length_a   1.000
_cell.length_b   1.000
_cell.length_c   1.000
_cell.angle_alpha   90.00
_cell.angle_beta   90.00
_cell.angle_gamma   90.00
#
_symmetry.space_group_name_H-M   'P 1'
#
loop_
_entity.id
_entity.type
_entity.pdbx_description
1 polymer ?
#
loop_
_entity_poly.entity_id
_entity_poly.type
_entity_poly.pdbx_seq_one_letter_code
_entity_poly.pdbx_strand_id
1 'polypeptide(L)'
;MSEESVASAILLLTVVLLPAVCLFVVRQAAEGLIGRNAAAGIRTRYTQASDEAWIAGHKAALPGLRKMRLVAVIGIIAAGSAQLLVGGQAGPLTAFAALIAQTVILFRSTAAANRAARTAPG
;
A
#
# COMPACT_ATOMS: atom_id res chain seq x y z
N MET A 1 4.30 -1.68 29.44
CA MET A 1 4.90 -2.05 28.14
C MET A 1 6.13 -1.16 27.92
N SER A 2 7.23 -1.68 27.41
CA SER A 2 8.38 -0.82 27.05
C SER A 2 8.02 0.08 25.86
N GLU A 3 8.66 1.24 25.74
CA GLU A 3 8.48 2.16 24.60
C GLU A 3 8.70 1.45 23.26
N GLU A 4 9.69 0.57 23.21
CA GLU A 4 10.02 -0.28 22.06
C GLU A 4 8.88 -1.22 21.66
N SER A 5 8.20 -1.80 22.66
CA SER A 5 7.05 -2.68 22.42
C SER A 5 5.85 -1.88 21.90
N VAL A 6 5.66 -0.65 22.40
CA VAL A 6 4.61 0.25 21.92
C VAL A 6 4.90 0.70 20.49
N ALA A 7 6.13 1.10 20.19
CA ALA A 7 6.56 1.49 18.84
C ALA A 7 6.39 0.34 17.85
N SER A 8 6.81 -0.88 18.22
CA SER A 8 6.60 -2.08 17.41
C SER A 8 5.13 -2.32 17.14
N ALA A 9 4.26 -2.23 18.15
CA ALA A 9 2.84 -2.45 17.99
C ALA A 9 2.20 -1.45 17.01
N ILE A 10 2.54 -0.17 17.12
CA ILE A 10 2.03 0.89 16.22
C ILE A 10 2.52 0.66 14.78
N LEU A 11 3.80 0.35 14.60
CA LEU A 11 4.37 0.10 13.27
C LEU A 11 3.76 -1.16 12.63
N LEU A 12 3.62 -2.25 13.38
CA LEU A 12 3.00 -3.48 12.90
C LEU A 12 1.53 -3.29 12.53
N LEU A 13 0.78 -2.53 13.34
CA LEU A 13 -0.59 -2.15 12.99
C LEU A 13 -0.62 -1.39 11.67
N THR A 14 0.31 -0.45 11.47
CA THR A 14 0.43 0.32 10.21
C THR A 14 0.78 -0.59 9.03
N VAL A 15 1.72 -1.52 9.20
CA VAL A 15 2.12 -2.51 8.19
C VAL A 15 0.94 -3.38 7.74
N VAL A 16 -0.02 -3.67 8.62
CA VAL A 16 -1.25 -4.40 8.29
C VAL A 16 -2.29 -3.50 7.62
N LEU A 17 -2.59 -2.35 8.23
CA LEU A 17 -3.68 -1.49 7.79
C LEU A 17 -3.41 -0.85 6.42
N LEU A 18 -2.17 -0.44 6.16
CA LEU A 18 -1.80 0.24 4.90
C LEU A 18 -2.17 -0.60 3.66
N PRO A 19 -1.72 -1.86 3.50
CA PRO A 19 -2.12 -2.69 2.36
C PRO A 19 -3.58 -3.06 2.35
N ALA A 20 -4.22 -3.24 3.52
CA ALA A 20 -5.65 -3.54 3.59
C ALA A 20 -6.48 -2.38 2.99
N VAL A 21 -6.23 -1.15 3.46
CA VAL A 21 -6.94 0.05 3.01
C VAL A 21 -6.63 0.35 1.55
N CYS A 22 -5.35 0.36 1.15
CA CYS A 22 -4.97 0.64 -0.23
C CYS A 22 -5.57 -0.37 -1.21
N LEU A 23 -5.51 -1.67 -0.89
CA LEU A 23 -6.05 -2.71 -1.77
C LEU A 23 -7.57 -2.61 -1.86
N PHE A 24 -8.26 -2.32 -0.76
CA PHE A 24 -9.71 -2.11 -0.74
C PHE A 24 -10.11 -0.94 -1.67
N VAL A 25 -9.53 0.24 -1.45
CA VAL A 25 -9.84 1.45 -2.24
C VAL A 25 -9.54 1.23 -3.72
N VAL A 26 -8.35 0.71 -4.05
CA VAL A 26 -7.95 0.51 -5.45
C VAL A 26 -8.81 -0.55 -6.14
N ARG A 27 -9.27 -1.58 -5.41
CA ARG A 27 -10.20 -2.57 -5.95
C ARG A 27 -11.56 -1.95 -6.27
N GLN A 28 -12.14 -1.19 -5.34
CA GLN A 28 -13.41 -0.51 -5.58
C GLN A 28 -13.33 0.43 -6.81
N ALA A 29 -12.23 1.16 -6.95
CA ALA A 29 -12.00 2.03 -8.10
C ALA A 29 -11.80 1.25 -9.41
N ALA A 30 -11.09 0.12 -9.37
CA ALA A 30 -10.87 -0.76 -10.52
C ALA A 30 -12.16 -1.46 -10.99
N GLU A 31 -13.12 -1.66 -10.09
CA GLU A 31 -14.44 -2.23 -10.36
C GLU A 31 -15.47 -1.14 -10.72
N GLY A 32 -15.09 0.14 -10.73
CA GLY A 32 -15.98 1.27 -11.06
C GLY A 32 -16.96 1.64 -9.94
N LEU A 33 -16.81 1.08 -8.74
CA LEU A 33 -17.70 1.31 -7.59
C LEU A 33 -17.46 2.66 -6.90
N ILE A 34 -16.25 3.21 -7.04
CA ILE A 34 -15.95 4.59 -6.68
C ILE A 34 -15.40 5.32 -7.91
N GLY A 35 -15.95 6.48 -8.22
CA GLY A 35 -15.55 7.29 -9.38
C GLY A 35 -14.42 8.26 -9.11
N ARG A 36 -13.94 8.93 -10.16
CA ARG A 36 -12.80 9.88 -10.13
C ARG A 36 -12.93 11.08 -9.18
N ASN A 37 -14.17 11.40 -8.76
CA ASN A 37 -14.49 12.48 -7.83
C ASN A 37 -14.58 12.02 -6.36
N ALA A 38 -14.32 10.74 -6.07
CA ALA A 38 -14.33 10.22 -4.72
C ALA A 38 -13.21 10.82 -3.85
N ALA A 39 -13.37 10.73 -2.53
CA ALA A 39 -12.36 11.19 -1.56
C ALA A 39 -11.08 10.33 -1.53
N ALA A 40 -11.09 9.13 -2.15
CA ALA A 40 -9.99 8.17 -2.11
C ALA A 40 -9.68 7.58 -3.49
N GLY A 41 -8.42 7.17 -3.68
CA GLY A 41 -7.91 6.55 -4.91
C GLY A 41 -6.55 7.11 -5.32
N ILE A 42 -5.98 6.58 -6.40
CA ILE A 42 -4.74 7.08 -7.01
C ILE A 42 -5.10 8.29 -7.87
N ARG A 43 -4.78 9.49 -7.39
CA ARG A 43 -5.17 10.76 -8.02
C ARG A 43 -3.97 11.39 -8.72
N THR A 44 -3.97 11.29 -10.03
CA THR A 44 -3.01 11.92 -10.93
C THR A 44 -3.77 12.65 -12.03
N ARG A 45 -3.12 13.57 -12.74
CA ARG A 45 -3.74 14.28 -13.88
C ARG A 45 -4.39 13.35 -14.91
N TYR A 46 -3.84 12.14 -15.09
CA TYR A 46 -4.33 11.19 -16.08
C TYR A 46 -5.41 10.26 -15.54
N THR A 47 -5.26 9.77 -14.30
CA THR A 47 -6.30 8.92 -13.68
C THR A 47 -7.61 9.67 -13.46
N GLN A 48 -7.58 11.00 -13.37
CA GLN A 48 -8.76 11.84 -13.21
C GLN A 48 -9.33 12.38 -14.54
N ALA A 49 -8.76 12.01 -15.70
CA ALA A 49 -9.17 12.58 -17.00
C ALA A 49 -10.54 12.07 -17.48
N SER A 50 -10.82 10.77 -17.29
CA SER A 50 -12.08 10.10 -17.67
C SER A 50 -12.36 8.93 -16.71
N ASP A 51 -13.57 8.36 -16.76
CA ASP A 51 -13.89 7.18 -15.96
C ASP A 51 -13.14 5.94 -16.45
N GLU A 52 -12.91 5.86 -17.76
CA GLU A 52 -12.11 4.84 -18.41
C GLU A 52 -10.66 4.91 -17.92
N ALA A 53 -10.07 6.11 -17.85
CA ALA A 53 -8.72 6.33 -17.36
C ALA A 53 -8.61 6.02 -15.85
N TRP A 54 -9.63 6.35 -15.07
CA TRP A 54 -9.72 6.01 -13.65
C TRP A 54 -9.70 4.50 -13.45
N ILE A 55 -10.60 3.77 -14.12
CA ILE A 55 -10.70 2.31 -14.01
C ILE A 55 -9.41 1.64 -14.51
N ALA A 56 -8.88 2.05 -15.67
CA ALA A 56 -7.67 1.49 -16.26
C ALA A 56 -6.45 1.67 -15.34
N GLY A 57 -6.29 2.86 -14.77
CA GLY A 57 -5.21 3.15 -13.82
C GLY A 57 -5.28 2.26 -12.58
N HIS A 58 -6.46 2.12 -11.97
CA HIS A 58 -6.63 1.31 -10.77
C HIS A 58 -6.48 -0.20 -11.04
N LYS A 59 -6.96 -0.69 -12.19
CA LYS A 59 -6.70 -2.07 -12.64
C LYS A 59 -5.21 -2.35 -12.78
N ALA A 60 -4.43 -1.41 -13.31
CA ALA A 60 -2.98 -1.55 -13.47
C ALA A 60 -2.20 -1.51 -12.13
N ALA A 61 -2.74 -0.86 -11.09
CA ALA A 61 -2.13 -0.82 -9.76
C ALA A 61 -2.36 -2.09 -8.94
N LEU A 62 -3.46 -2.82 -9.18
CA LEU A 62 -3.86 -4.00 -8.38
C LEU A 62 -2.77 -5.06 -8.20
N PRO A 63 -2.00 -5.48 -9.23
CA PRO A 63 -0.96 -6.49 -9.06
C PRO A 63 0.13 -6.06 -8.07
N GLY A 64 0.50 -4.78 -8.06
CA GLY A 64 1.47 -4.23 -7.10
C GLY A 64 0.94 -4.29 -5.68
N LEU A 65 -0.29 -3.83 -5.45
CA LEU A 65 -0.90 -3.85 -4.12
C LEU A 65 -1.18 -5.26 -3.60
N ARG A 66 -1.48 -6.23 -4.48
CA ARG A 66 -1.60 -7.64 -4.09
C ARG A 66 -0.28 -8.19 -3.55
N LYS A 67 0.85 -7.83 -4.16
CA LYS A 67 2.20 -8.19 -3.68
C LYS A 67 2.55 -7.49 -2.36
N MET A 68 2.02 -6.28 -2.13
CA MET A 68 2.22 -5.55 -0.88
C MET A 68 1.74 -6.31 0.36
N ARG A 69 0.69 -7.15 0.22
CA ARG A 69 0.24 -8.04 1.31
C ARG A 69 1.31 -9.04 1.73
N LEU A 70 2.05 -9.60 0.78
CA LEU A 70 3.13 -10.53 1.08
C LEU A 70 4.26 -9.84 1.84
N VAL A 71 4.61 -8.60 1.43
CA VAL A 71 5.59 -7.78 2.17
C VAL A 71 5.11 -7.51 3.59
N ALA A 72 3.82 -7.27 3.80
CA ALA A 72 3.25 -7.10 5.14
C ALA A 72 3.43 -8.35 6.00
N VAL A 73 3.06 -9.53 5.49
CA VAL A 73 3.19 -10.80 6.20
C VAL A 73 4.65 -11.08 6.57
N ILE A 74 5.57 -10.93 5.61
CA ILE A 74 7.01 -11.13 5.84
C ILE A 74 7.51 -10.11 6.88
N GLY A 75 7.11 -8.84 6.77
CA GLY A 75 7.50 -7.78 7.70
C GLY A 75 7.03 -8.04 9.12
N ILE A 76 5.80 -8.53 9.31
CA ILE A 76 5.25 -8.88 10.63
C ILE A 76 6.05 -10.03 11.25
N ILE A 77 6.28 -11.11 10.50
CA ILE A 77 7.03 -12.27 10.99
C ILE A 77 8.46 -11.85 11.34
N ALA A 78 9.12 -11.08 10.46
CA ALA A 78 10.49 -10.63 10.67
C ALA A 78 10.63 -9.70 11.88
N ALA A 79 9.75 -8.69 12.00
CA ALA A 79 9.80 -7.75 13.11
C ALA A 79 9.42 -8.41 14.45
N GLY A 80 8.42 -9.31 14.46
CA GLY A 80 8.07 -10.09 15.64
C GLY A 80 9.24 -10.98 16.09
N SER A 81 9.88 -11.67 15.15
CA SER A 81 11.07 -12.51 15.42
C SER A 81 12.25 -11.66 15.93
N ALA A 82 12.52 -10.52 15.32
CA ALA A 82 13.56 -9.60 15.75
C ALA A 82 13.33 -9.09 17.18
N GLN A 83 12.07 -8.74 17.52
CA GLN A 83 11.72 -8.33 18.88
C GLN A 83 11.93 -9.44 19.91
N LEU A 84 11.56 -10.68 19.58
CA LEU A 84 11.62 -11.81 20.52
C LEU A 84 13.04 -12.36 20.70
N LEU A 85 13.85 -12.38 19.63
CA LEU A 85 15.17 -13.02 19.64
C LEU A 85 16.32 -12.05 19.94
N VAL A 86 16.18 -10.78 19.55
CA VAL A 86 17.23 -9.76 19.70
C VAL A 86 16.84 -8.72 20.75
N GLY A 87 15.57 -8.32 20.80
CA GLY A 87 15.08 -7.29 21.71
C GLY A 87 15.53 -5.88 21.33
N GLY A 88 15.38 -4.94 22.26
CA GLY A 88 15.72 -3.54 22.03
C GLY A 88 14.93 -2.92 20.85
N GLN A 89 15.64 -2.15 20.03
CA GLN A 89 15.11 -1.50 18.83
C GLN A 89 14.97 -2.41 17.60
N ALA A 90 15.31 -3.70 17.71
CA ALA A 90 15.33 -4.60 16.55
C ALA A 90 13.94 -4.79 15.92
N GLY A 91 12.89 -4.93 16.74
CA GLY A 91 11.51 -5.03 16.29
C GLY A 91 11.03 -3.78 15.54
N PRO A 92 11.08 -2.58 16.17
CA PRO A 92 10.67 -1.33 15.54
C PRO A 92 11.42 -1.03 14.24
N LEU A 93 12.75 -1.18 14.22
CA LEU A 93 13.57 -0.92 13.03
C LEU A 93 13.20 -1.86 11.87
N THR A 94 12.93 -3.13 12.17
CA THR A 94 12.51 -4.11 11.16
C THR A 94 11.11 -3.80 10.63
N ALA A 95 10.16 -3.43 11.50
CA ALA A 95 8.82 -3.01 11.10
C ALA A 95 8.86 -1.74 10.24
N PHE A 96 9.72 -0.79 10.59
CA PHE A 96 9.95 0.43 9.81
C PHE A 96 10.53 0.14 8.43
N ALA A 97 11.51 -0.78 8.32
CA ALA A 97 12.03 -1.22 7.04
C ALA A 97 10.94 -1.85 6.15
N ALA A 98 10.01 -2.62 6.73
CA ALA A 98 8.85 -3.13 6.00
C ALA A 98 7.93 -2.02 5.47
N LEU A 99 7.71 -0.94 6.23
CA LEU A 99 6.95 0.23 5.76
C LEU A 99 7.65 0.97 4.60
N ILE A 100 8.98 1.06 4.62
CA ILE A 100 9.74 1.61 3.49
C ILE A 100 9.50 0.76 2.23
N ALA A 101 9.56 -0.57 2.36
CA ALA A 101 9.29 -1.48 1.24
C ALA A 101 7.85 -1.33 0.71
N GLN A 102 6.85 -1.18 1.58
CA GLN A 102 5.47 -0.90 1.18
C GLN A 102 5.35 0.45 0.45
N THR A 103 6.01 1.49 0.94
CA THR A 103 6.06 2.81 0.30
C THR A 103 6.62 2.73 -1.12
N VAL A 104 7.69 1.97 -1.35
CA VAL A 104 8.24 1.72 -2.69
C VAL A 104 7.22 1.05 -3.60
N ILE A 105 6.46 0.07 -3.10
CA ILE A 105 5.40 -0.59 -3.86
C ILE A 105 4.28 0.39 -4.21
N LEU A 106 3.89 1.28 -3.30
CA LEU A 106 2.90 2.33 -3.57
C LEU A 106 3.36 3.24 -4.71
N PHE A 107 4.60 3.75 -4.67
CA PHE A 107 5.13 4.59 -5.75
C PHE A 107 5.13 3.87 -7.11
N ARG A 108 5.56 2.60 -7.13
CA ARG A 108 5.55 1.79 -8.36
C ARG A 108 4.13 1.54 -8.88
N SER A 109 3.18 1.32 -7.98
CA SER A 109 1.77 1.11 -8.32
C SER A 109 1.12 2.38 -8.85
N THR A 110 1.42 3.53 -8.25
CA THR A 110 1.02 4.86 -8.74
C THR A 110 1.60 5.13 -10.13
N ALA A 111 2.88 4.81 -10.35
CA ALA A 111 3.50 4.96 -11.66
C ALA A 111 2.85 4.06 -12.72
N ALA A 112 2.49 2.82 -12.35
CA ALA A 112 1.76 1.91 -13.23
C ALA A 112 0.36 2.43 -13.57
N ALA A 113 -0.38 2.90 -12.57
CA ALA A 113 -1.70 3.52 -12.76
C ALA A 113 -1.62 4.73 -13.70
N ASN A 114 -0.64 5.61 -13.47
CA ASN A 114 -0.46 6.82 -14.27
C ASN A 114 -0.13 6.51 -15.74
N ARG A 115 0.67 5.47 -15.99
CA ARG A 115 0.99 5.03 -17.37
C ARG A 115 -0.24 4.47 -18.07
N ALA A 116 -1.01 3.60 -17.40
CA ALA A 116 -2.21 2.99 -17.98
C ALA A 116 -3.32 4.02 -18.25
N ALA A 117 -3.53 4.95 -17.32
CA ALA A 117 -4.51 6.02 -17.47
C ALA A 117 -4.18 6.96 -18.65
N ARG A 118 -2.90 7.23 -18.91
CA ARG A 118 -2.47 8.09 -20.03
C ARG A 118 -2.77 7.48 -21.40
N THR A 119 -2.86 6.16 -21.50
CA THR A 119 -3.16 5.45 -22.75
C THR A 119 -4.62 5.03 -22.85
N ALA A 120 -5.45 5.35 -21.84
CA ALA A 120 -6.87 5.05 -21.88
C ALA A 120 -7.60 6.06 -22.79
N PRO A 121 -8.69 5.65 -23.44
CA PRO A 121 -9.56 6.58 -24.15
C PRO A 121 -10.08 7.67 -23.19
N GLY A 122 -10.08 8.91 -23.68
CA GLY A 122 -10.62 10.08 -22.97
C GLY A 122 -12.12 10.23 -23.21
#